data_AF-A0A813CBD4-F1
#
_entry.id   AF-A0A813CBD4-F1
#
_cell.length_a   1.000
_cell.length_b   1.000
_cell.length_c   1.000
_cell.angle_alpha   90.00
_cell.angle_beta   90.00
_cell.angle_gamma   90.00
#
_symmetry.space_group_name_H-M   'P 1'
#
loop_
_entity.id
_entity.type
_entity.pdbx_description
1 polymer ?
#
loop_
_entity_poly.entity_id
_entity_poly.type
_entity_poly.pdbx_seq_one_letter_code
_entity_poly.pdbx_strand_id
1 'polypeptide(L)'
;MGCGGAKPAQAAANPQQPSPQASPQQHSQQPVIPAPQASAATVRSDKVIVPRSFRLLDELEKGQKCERASHLSWGLAYDDDITLTTWNGTIFGPIDTAFDNRIYSLQIVCGQNYPDVLPEVRFTAGINMNCVESDGTVKPTWGVLGSWKRDYTIETVLDALRREMCSPANRHLTQPDTAPPAPNS
;
A
#
# COMPACT_ATOMS: atom_id res chain seq x y z
N MET A 1 -61.07 -38.16 29.57
CA MET A 1 -60.82 -37.04 30.50
C MET A 1 -61.07 -35.76 29.70
N GLY A 2 -62.07 -34.94 29.96
CA GLY A 2 -62.87 -34.77 31.15
C GLY A 2 -63.11 -33.27 31.31
N CYS A 3 -64.39 -32.89 31.32
CA CYS A 3 -65.00 -31.84 32.13
C CYS A 3 -64.36 -30.44 32.09
N GLY A 4 -65.05 -29.45 31.54
CA GLY A 4 -66.03 -28.64 32.31
C GLY A 4 -65.43 -27.23 32.42
N GLY A 5 -66.11 -26.12 32.14
CA GLY A 5 -67.50 -25.79 32.41
C GLY A 5 -67.51 -24.71 33.49
N ALA A 6 -67.77 -23.45 33.12
CA ALA A 6 -68.43 -22.44 33.99
C ALA A 6 -68.64 -21.10 33.26
N LYS A 7 -69.88 -20.87 32.83
CA LYS A 7 -70.61 -19.58 32.86
C LYS A 7 -71.04 -19.32 34.34
N PRO A 8 -71.64 -18.17 34.77
CA PRO A 8 -72.54 -17.28 34.00
C PRO A 8 -72.58 -15.76 34.35
N ALA A 9 -73.31 -15.02 33.51
CA ALA A 9 -74.33 -13.98 33.83
C ALA A 9 -73.90 -12.63 34.48
N GLN A 10 -74.49 -11.47 34.17
CA GLN A 10 -75.62 -11.08 33.31
C GLN A 10 -75.72 -9.55 33.16
N ALA A 11 -76.41 -9.13 32.07
CA ALA A 11 -77.36 -8.00 31.95
C ALA A 11 -76.84 -6.55 32.04
N ALA A 12 -77.30 -5.57 31.27
CA ALA A 12 -78.31 -5.46 30.22
C ALA A 12 -78.14 -4.09 29.51
N ALA A 13 -78.54 -3.99 28.23
CA ALA A 13 -79.45 -2.96 27.67
C ALA A 13 -79.28 -2.81 26.13
N ASN A 14 -80.41 -2.93 25.45
CA ASN A 14 -80.76 -2.78 24.01
C ASN A 14 -81.06 -1.27 23.71
N PRO A 15 -81.51 -0.80 22.50
CA PRO A 15 -81.49 -1.31 21.12
C PRO A 15 -81.04 -0.30 20.02
N GLN A 16 -80.95 -0.82 18.78
CA GLN A 16 -81.30 -0.21 17.47
C GLN A 16 -80.29 0.66 16.67
N GLN A 17 -79.74 0.01 15.61
CA GLN A 17 -79.38 0.38 14.20
C GLN A 17 -79.51 1.84 13.70
N PRO A 18 -78.81 2.28 12.60
CA PRO A 18 -78.38 1.49 11.42
C PRO A 18 -76.95 1.81 10.83
N SER A 19 -76.49 0.98 9.90
CA SER A 19 -75.41 1.29 8.91
C SER A 19 -76.02 2.00 7.67
N PRO A 20 -75.28 2.57 6.68
CA PRO A 20 -73.85 2.43 6.36
C PRO A 20 -73.11 3.71 5.87
N GLN A 21 -71.85 3.51 5.47
CA GLN A 21 -71.05 4.26 4.47
C GLN A 21 -70.17 5.47 4.88
N ALA A 22 -68.87 5.15 4.92
CA ALA A 22 -67.76 5.77 4.20
C ALA A 22 -67.57 7.31 4.28
N SER A 23 -66.72 7.69 5.24
CA SER A 23 -66.08 8.99 5.38
C SER A 23 -65.05 9.29 4.26
N PRO A 24 -64.64 10.55 4.07
CA PRO A 24 -64.31 11.14 2.78
C PRO A 24 -62.86 10.88 2.31
N GLN A 25 -62.72 10.64 1.00
CA GLN A 25 -61.44 10.75 0.28
C GLN A 25 -60.96 12.21 0.30
N GLN A 26 -60.12 12.57 1.27
CA GLN A 26 -59.19 13.68 1.07
C GLN A 26 -58.00 13.15 0.26
N HIS A 27 -57.95 13.58 -1.00
CA HIS A 27 -56.81 13.41 -1.90
C HIS A 27 -55.54 13.87 -1.18
N SER A 28 -54.72 12.89 -0.79
CA SER A 28 -53.38 13.11 -0.29
C SER A 28 -52.56 13.76 -1.41
N GLN A 29 -52.28 15.04 -1.27
CA GLN A 29 -51.25 15.71 -2.04
C GLN A 29 -49.94 14.97 -1.77
N GLN A 30 -49.51 14.15 -2.72
CA GLN A 30 -48.12 13.72 -2.75
C GLN A 30 -47.29 14.97 -3.06
N PRO A 31 -46.26 15.30 -2.27
CA PRO A 31 -45.29 16.29 -2.70
C PRO A 31 -44.61 15.75 -3.95
N VAL A 32 -44.83 16.43 -5.08
CA VAL A 32 -44.03 16.24 -6.28
C VAL A 32 -42.58 16.50 -5.92
N ILE A 33 -41.78 15.44 -5.81
CA ILE A 33 -40.33 15.54 -5.72
C ILE A 33 -39.86 16.19 -7.03
N PRO A 34 -39.26 17.40 -7.02
CA PRO A 34 -38.60 17.87 -8.21
C PRO A 34 -37.46 16.89 -8.51
N ALA A 35 -37.44 16.33 -9.71
CA ALA A 35 -36.30 15.57 -10.21
C ALA A 35 -35.05 16.42 -9.96
N PRO A 36 -33.96 15.87 -9.40
CA PRO A 36 -32.72 16.61 -9.28
C PRO A 36 -32.31 16.99 -10.69
N GLN A 37 -32.38 18.28 -11.01
CA GLN A 37 -31.79 18.80 -12.22
C GLN A 37 -30.32 18.44 -12.13
N ALA A 38 -29.88 17.57 -13.03
CA ALA A 38 -28.49 17.19 -13.20
C ALA A 38 -27.72 18.43 -13.64
N SER A 39 -27.40 19.30 -12.68
CA SER A 39 -26.17 20.05 -12.74
C SER A 39 -25.10 18.98 -12.75
N ALA A 40 -24.38 18.88 -13.87
CA ALA A 40 -23.17 18.09 -13.99
C ALA A 40 -22.20 18.54 -12.89
N ALA A 41 -22.32 17.94 -11.72
CA ALA A 41 -21.28 17.91 -10.73
C ALA A 41 -20.15 17.19 -11.44
N THR A 42 -19.21 17.98 -11.96
CA THR A 42 -17.88 17.50 -12.28
C THR A 42 -17.43 16.75 -11.04
N VAL A 43 -17.46 15.41 -11.09
CA VAL A 43 -16.84 14.56 -10.10
C VAL A 43 -15.37 14.96 -10.17
N ARG A 44 -14.96 15.87 -9.29
CA ARG A 44 -13.55 16.11 -9.06
C ARG A 44 -13.03 14.76 -8.64
N SER A 45 -12.16 14.19 -9.46
CA SER A 45 -11.38 13.03 -9.10
C SER A 45 -10.47 13.48 -7.96
N ASP A 46 -11.01 13.53 -6.75
CA ASP A 46 -10.22 13.75 -5.54
C ASP A 46 -9.27 12.56 -5.48
N LYS A 47 -8.02 12.84 -5.87
CA LYS A 47 -6.94 11.87 -5.92
C LYS A 47 -6.79 11.36 -4.49
N VAL A 48 -7.26 10.15 -4.22
CA VAL A 48 -7.18 9.52 -2.90
C VAL A 48 -5.70 9.47 -2.50
N ILE A 49 -5.31 10.35 -1.57
CA ILE A 49 -3.94 10.41 -1.07
C ILE A 49 -3.81 9.35 0.02
N VAL A 50 -3.16 8.24 -0.30
CA VAL A 50 -2.81 7.21 0.67
C VAL A 50 -1.77 7.77 1.63
N PRO A 51 -1.99 7.72 2.96
CA PRO A 51 -1.01 8.18 3.94
C PRO A 51 0.28 7.36 3.89
N ARG A 52 1.41 7.99 4.27
CA ARG A 52 2.75 7.37 4.33
C ARG A 52 2.73 5.98 4.96
N SER A 53 2.16 5.85 6.15
CA SER A 53 2.17 4.58 6.89
C SER A 53 1.44 3.46 6.16
N PHE A 54 0.28 3.72 5.54
CA PHE A 54 -0.44 2.71 4.77
C PHE A 54 0.33 2.29 3.52
N ARG A 55 0.99 3.25 2.85
CA ARG A 55 1.85 2.94 1.70
C ARG A 55 3.02 2.05 2.11
N LEU A 56 3.70 2.38 3.21
CA LEU A 56 4.81 1.60 3.73
C LEU A 56 4.38 0.22 4.23
N LEU A 57 3.19 0.08 4.83
CA LEU A 57 2.64 -1.22 5.21
C LEU A 57 2.35 -2.10 3.98
N ASP A 58 1.80 -1.54 2.90
CA ASP A 58 1.60 -2.27 1.64
C ASP A 58 2.96 -2.74 1.05
N GLU A 59 3.98 -1.89 1.11
CA GLU A 59 5.34 -2.25 0.69
C GLU A 59 5.96 -3.34 1.59
N LEU A 60 5.70 -3.31 2.90
CA LEU A 60 6.14 -4.35 3.84
C LEU A 60 5.49 -5.69 3.53
N GLU A 61 4.17 -5.68 3.30
CA GLU A 61 3.40 -6.89 2.97
C GLU A 61 3.92 -7.52 1.66
N LYS A 62 4.27 -6.70 0.67
CA LYS A 62 4.90 -7.17 -0.57
C LYS A 62 6.30 -7.74 -0.35
N GLY A 63 7.12 -7.10 0.47
CA GLY A 63 8.46 -7.59 0.82
C GLY A 63 8.41 -8.96 1.52
N GLN A 64 7.42 -9.16 2.40
CA GLN A 64 7.22 -10.43 3.12
C GLN A 64 6.66 -11.56 2.25
N LYS A 65 5.96 -11.21 1.16
CA LYS A 65 5.40 -12.20 0.23
C LYS A 65 6.45 -12.94 -0.60
N CYS A 66 7.73 -12.57 -0.48
CA CYS A 66 8.90 -13.21 -1.11
C CYS A 66 8.54 -13.78 -2.49
N GLU A 67 8.43 -12.90 -3.48
CA GLU A 67 8.08 -13.34 -4.81
C GLU A 67 9.20 -14.26 -5.34
N ARG A 68 8.83 -15.52 -5.62
CA ARG A 68 9.78 -16.62 -5.92
C ARG A 68 10.66 -16.35 -7.15
N ALA A 69 10.31 -15.36 -7.97
CA ALA A 69 11.06 -14.93 -9.15
C ALA A 69 11.78 -13.58 -8.97
N SER A 70 11.61 -12.91 -7.83
CA SER A 70 12.27 -11.63 -7.57
C SER A 70 13.69 -11.88 -7.08
N HIS A 71 14.67 -11.40 -7.85
CA HIS A 71 16.08 -11.29 -7.45
C HIS A 71 16.32 -10.12 -6.47
N LEU A 72 15.26 -9.62 -5.86
CA LEU A 72 15.23 -8.47 -4.98
C LEU A 72 14.41 -8.87 -3.75
N SER A 73 14.88 -8.48 -2.56
CA SER A 73 14.09 -8.56 -1.35
C SER A 73 14.23 -7.26 -0.57
N TRP A 74 13.21 -6.91 0.20
CA TRP A 74 13.25 -5.78 1.10
C TRP A 74 12.41 -6.05 2.34
N GLY A 75 12.76 -5.40 3.43
CA GLY A 75 12.03 -5.49 4.70
C GLY A 75 12.47 -4.39 5.66
N LEU A 76 11.82 -4.29 6.81
CA LEU A 76 12.25 -3.36 7.85
C LEU A 76 13.63 -3.76 8.38
N ALA A 77 14.45 -2.75 8.69
CA ALA A 77 15.73 -2.98 9.33
C ALA A 77 15.57 -3.36 10.80
N TYR A 78 14.53 -2.83 11.45
CA TYR A 78 14.18 -3.08 12.86
C TYR A 78 12.70 -3.46 12.91
N ASP A 79 12.39 -4.62 13.48
CA ASP A 79 11.01 -5.12 13.55
C ASP A 79 10.12 -4.34 14.53
N ASP A 80 10.73 -3.64 15.49
CA ASP A 80 10.08 -2.74 16.44
C ASP A 80 9.88 -1.30 15.91
N ASP A 81 10.40 -0.98 14.73
CA ASP A 81 10.23 0.35 14.11
C ASP A 81 8.81 0.53 13.55
N ILE A 82 7.90 0.99 14.41
CA ILE A 82 6.53 1.38 14.05
C ILE A 82 6.48 2.55 13.06
N THR A 83 7.56 3.32 12.91
CA THR A 83 7.60 4.48 12.02
C THR A 83 7.89 4.10 10.57
N LEU A 84 8.28 2.83 10.34
CA LEU A 84 8.59 2.25 9.03
C LEU A 84 9.63 3.09 8.29
N THR A 85 10.64 3.57 9.02
CA THR A 85 11.59 4.57 8.50
C THR A 85 12.79 3.90 7.88
N THR A 86 13.35 2.88 8.53
CA THR A 86 14.58 2.22 8.05
C THR A 86 14.27 0.85 7.48
N TRP A 87 14.74 0.62 6.26
CA TRP A 87 14.52 -0.59 5.49
C TRP A 87 15.86 -1.17 5.05
N ASN A 88 15.91 -2.50 5.01
CA ASN A 88 17.00 -3.25 4.40
C ASN A 88 16.52 -3.80 3.05
N GLY A 89 17.27 -3.51 2.00
CA GLY A 89 17.12 -4.09 0.67
C GLY A 89 18.23 -5.08 0.39
N THR A 90 17.93 -6.14 -0.35
CA THR A 90 18.91 -7.10 -0.85
C THR A 90 18.74 -7.25 -2.36
N ILE A 91 19.83 -7.16 -3.10
CA ILE A 91 19.87 -7.37 -4.55
C ILE A 91 20.80 -8.55 -4.83
N PHE A 92 20.27 -9.56 -5.53
CA PHE A 92 21.10 -10.61 -6.12
C PHE A 92 21.69 -10.11 -7.43
N GLY A 93 23.02 -10.17 -7.50
CA GLY A 93 23.79 -9.76 -8.67
C GLY A 93 23.29 -10.43 -9.96
N PRO A 94 23.13 -9.69 -11.06
CA PRO A 94 22.74 -10.28 -12.33
C PRO A 94 23.82 -11.22 -12.87
N ILE A 95 23.37 -12.32 -13.48
CA ILE A 95 24.25 -13.25 -14.21
C ILE A 95 24.99 -12.52 -15.35
N ASP A 96 26.17 -13.01 -15.72
CA ASP A 96 27.01 -12.45 -16.79
C ASP A 96 27.45 -10.98 -16.59
N THR A 97 27.56 -10.56 -15.33
CA THR A 97 28.09 -9.25 -14.94
C THR A 97 29.19 -9.38 -13.90
N ALA A 98 29.97 -8.32 -13.67
CA ALA A 98 30.96 -8.27 -12.59
C ALA A 98 30.34 -8.41 -11.18
N PHE A 99 29.02 -8.29 -11.08
CA PHE A 99 28.22 -8.44 -9.86
C PHE A 99 27.71 -9.88 -9.68
N ASP A 100 27.95 -10.78 -10.63
CA ASP A 100 27.44 -12.15 -10.60
C ASP A 100 27.92 -12.90 -9.35
N ASN A 101 27.06 -13.80 -8.85
CA ASN A 101 27.29 -14.61 -7.67
C ASN A 101 27.58 -13.80 -6.38
N ARG A 102 27.15 -12.53 -6.33
CA ARG A 102 27.24 -11.64 -5.15
C ARG A 102 25.87 -11.21 -4.67
N ILE A 103 25.78 -10.99 -3.35
CA ILE A 103 24.58 -10.47 -2.68
C ILE A 103 24.91 -9.09 -2.14
N TYR A 104 24.15 -8.08 -2.58
CA TYR A 104 24.33 -6.71 -2.16
C TYR A 104 23.24 -6.31 -1.18
N SER A 105 23.64 -5.92 0.02
CA SER A 105 22.75 -5.35 1.03
C SER A 105 22.77 -3.83 0.96
N LEU A 106 21.59 -3.23 1.04
CA LEU A 106 21.37 -1.80 1.00
C LEU A 106 20.53 -1.38 2.21
N GLN A 107 20.79 -0.20 2.71
CA GLN A 107 19.96 0.51 3.65
C GLN A 107 19.16 1.58 2.92
N ILE A 108 17.87 1.63 3.19
CA ILE A 108 16.93 2.57 2.60
C ILE A 108 16.22 3.32 3.73
N VAL A 109 16.29 4.65 3.72
CA VAL A 109 15.68 5.51 4.74
C VAL A 109 14.53 6.28 4.11
N CYS A 110 13.32 5.89 4.48
CA CYS A 110 12.08 6.54 4.10
C CYS A 110 11.80 7.68 5.10
N GLY A 111 12.16 8.91 4.74
CA GLY A 111 11.92 10.08 5.60
C GLY A 111 10.43 10.35 5.89
N GLN A 112 10.13 11.33 6.74
CA GLN A 112 8.76 11.66 7.15
C GLN A 112 7.84 12.07 5.98
N ASN A 113 8.43 12.59 4.89
CA ASN A 113 7.71 13.04 3.71
C ASN A 113 7.61 11.98 2.60
N TYR A 114 8.06 10.75 2.84
CA TYR A 114 7.86 9.65 1.89
C TYR A 114 6.36 9.32 1.77
N PRO A 115 5.82 9.03 0.57
CA PRO A 115 6.49 8.87 -0.72
C PRO A 115 6.58 10.17 -1.56
N ASP A 116 6.16 11.32 -1.04
CA ASP A 116 6.22 12.57 -1.80
C ASP A 116 7.66 13.06 -2.03
N VAL A 117 8.58 12.71 -1.11
CA VAL A 117 10.03 12.90 -1.25
C VAL A 117 10.74 11.55 -1.43
N LEU A 118 11.83 11.55 -2.20
CA LEU A 118 12.65 10.36 -2.45
C LEU A 118 13.25 9.79 -1.16
N PRO A 119 13.40 8.45 -1.05
CA PRO A 119 14.10 7.83 0.05
C PRO A 119 15.63 7.95 -0.14
N GLU A 120 16.36 7.99 0.96
CA GLU A 120 17.82 7.89 0.90
C GLU A 120 18.22 6.42 0.75
N VAL A 121 19.14 6.11 -0.16
CA VAL A 121 19.57 4.74 -0.43
C VAL A 121 21.08 4.66 -0.37
N ARG A 122 21.58 3.67 0.37
CA ARG A 122 23.01 3.45 0.57
C ARG A 122 23.33 1.96 0.55
N PHE A 123 24.35 1.56 -0.18
CA PHE A 123 24.90 0.21 -0.12
C PHE A 123 25.70 0.01 1.17
N THR A 124 25.42 -1.08 1.89
CA THR A 124 26.18 -1.46 3.09
C THR A 124 27.48 -2.18 2.71
N ALA A 125 27.47 -2.91 1.60
CA ALA A 125 28.65 -3.54 1.03
C ALA A 125 29.32 -2.65 -0.02
N GLY A 126 30.63 -2.74 -0.15
CA GLY A 126 31.37 -2.03 -1.20
C GLY A 126 30.88 -2.45 -2.60
N ILE A 127 30.49 -1.48 -3.41
CA ILE A 127 30.07 -1.68 -4.80
C ILE A 127 30.68 -0.57 -5.66
N ASN A 128 31.12 -0.93 -6.87
CA ASN A 128 31.60 0.04 -7.84
C ASN A 128 30.57 0.20 -8.96
N MET A 129 29.88 1.33 -9.00
CA MET A 129 28.82 1.63 -9.96
C MET A 129 28.73 3.13 -10.20
N ASN A 130 28.46 3.57 -11.43
CA ASN A 130 28.48 5.01 -11.77
C ASN A 130 27.48 5.88 -11.00
N CYS A 131 26.37 5.29 -10.54
CA CYS A 131 25.35 5.98 -9.75
C CYS A 131 25.59 5.92 -8.24
N VAL A 132 26.67 5.28 -7.79
CA VAL A 132 27.03 5.12 -6.37
C VAL A 132 28.30 5.89 -6.08
N GLU A 133 28.31 6.62 -4.98
CA GLU A 133 29.48 7.34 -4.47
C GLU A 133 30.42 6.38 -3.72
N SER A 134 31.64 6.84 -3.42
CA SER A 134 32.66 6.01 -2.74
C SER A 134 32.26 5.54 -1.34
N ASP A 135 31.30 6.21 -0.71
CA ASP A 135 30.74 5.86 0.60
C ASP A 135 29.55 4.87 0.52
N GLY A 136 29.18 4.45 -0.70
CA GLY A 136 28.03 3.58 -0.96
C GLY A 136 26.72 4.32 -1.14
N THR A 137 26.67 5.64 -1.01
CA THR A 137 25.44 6.43 -1.17
C THR A 137 25.05 6.51 -2.65
N VAL A 138 23.78 6.24 -2.95
CA VAL A 138 23.25 6.37 -4.31
C VAL A 138 22.98 7.84 -4.61
N LYS A 139 23.45 8.31 -5.78
CA LYS A 139 23.26 9.69 -6.22
C LYS A 139 21.76 10.03 -6.31
N PRO A 140 21.26 11.07 -5.62
CA PRO A 140 19.84 11.43 -5.67
C PRO A 140 19.40 11.96 -7.04
N THR A 141 20.35 12.37 -7.90
CA THR A 141 20.09 12.82 -9.27
C THR A 141 20.01 11.66 -10.27
N TRP A 142 20.29 10.42 -9.86
CA TRP A 142 20.31 9.29 -10.77
C TRP A 142 18.91 8.74 -11.04
N GLY A 143 18.60 8.54 -12.32
CA GLY A 143 17.47 7.73 -12.80
C GLY A 143 16.16 7.95 -12.02
N VAL A 144 15.70 6.89 -11.36
CA VAL A 144 14.44 6.86 -10.60
C VAL A 144 14.41 7.86 -9.43
N LEU A 145 15.56 8.15 -8.80
CA LEU A 145 15.66 9.13 -7.71
C LEU A 145 15.63 10.55 -8.26
N GLY A 146 16.31 10.79 -9.39
CA GLY A 146 16.37 12.11 -10.03
C GLY A 146 15.03 12.58 -10.59
N SER A 147 14.19 11.64 -11.05
CA SER A 147 12.82 11.91 -11.50
C SER A 147 11.78 11.30 -10.56
N TRP A 148 12.00 11.39 -9.24
CA TRP A 148 11.15 10.74 -8.24
C TRP A 148 9.68 11.11 -8.39
N LYS A 149 8.82 10.09 -8.31
CA LYS A 149 7.36 10.22 -8.29
C LYS A 149 6.85 9.43 -7.10
N ARG A 150 5.81 9.93 -6.44
CA ARG A 150 5.15 9.26 -5.31
C ARG A 150 4.60 7.86 -5.62
N ASP A 151 4.48 7.51 -6.90
CA ASP A 151 4.01 6.20 -7.34
C ASP A 151 5.13 5.16 -7.31
N TYR A 152 6.40 5.59 -7.23
CA TYR A 152 7.53 4.71 -7.02
C TYR A 152 7.55 4.15 -5.61
N THR A 153 8.26 3.04 -5.47
CA THR A 153 8.35 2.21 -4.27
C THR A 153 9.79 1.77 -4.05
N ILE A 154 10.07 1.19 -2.88
CA ILE A 154 11.33 0.53 -2.57
C ILE A 154 11.68 -0.51 -3.64
N GLU A 155 10.70 -1.32 -4.04
CA GLU A 155 10.84 -2.30 -5.12
C GLU A 155 11.30 -1.66 -6.44
N THR A 156 10.68 -0.53 -6.81
CA THR A 156 11.04 0.20 -8.04
C THR A 156 12.50 0.65 -8.01
N VAL A 157 12.98 1.09 -6.85
CA VAL A 157 14.38 1.52 -6.68
C VAL A 157 15.33 0.33 -6.78
N LEU A 158 15.01 -0.79 -6.12
CA LEU A 158 15.82 -2.00 -6.18
C LEU A 158 15.88 -2.60 -7.59
N ASP A 159 14.77 -2.62 -8.33
CA ASP A 159 14.74 -3.08 -9.72
C ASP A 159 15.54 -2.15 -10.64
N ALA A 160 15.41 -0.84 -10.46
CA ALA A 160 16.21 0.13 -11.21
C ALA A 160 17.71 -0.04 -10.96
N LEU A 161 18.13 -0.24 -9.71
CA LEU A 161 19.54 -0.48 -9.36
C LEU A 161 20.06 -1.78 -9.98
N ARG A 162 19.26 -2.85 -9.95
CA ARG A 162 19.63 -4.12 -10.57
C ARG A 162 19.78 -3.98 -12.10
N ARG A 163 18.91 -3.22 -12.76
CA ARG A 163 19.05 -2.92 -14.20
C ARG A 163 20.31 -2.10 -14.50
N GLU A 164 20.65 -1.17 -13.61
CA GLU A 164 21.86 -0.37 -13.73
C GLU A 164 23.13 -1.23 -13.63
N MET A 165 23.13 -2.29 -12.82
CA MET A 165 24.21 -3.29 -12.79
C MET A 165 24.38 -4.01 -14.14
N CYS A 166 23.30 -4.23 -14.88
CA CYS A 166 23.33 -4.80 -16.24
C CYS A 166 23.73 -3.77 -17.32
N SER A 167 23.77 -2.48 -17.00
CA SER A 167 24.10 -1.43 -17.94
C SER A 167 25.49 -1.64 -18.54
N PRO A 168 25.73 -1.39 -19.83
CA PRO A 168 27.04 -1.51 -20.46
C PRO A 168 28.14 -0.74 -19.73
N ALA A 169 27.79 0.37 -19.08
CA ALA A 169 28.71 1.21 -18.32
C ALA A 169 29.15 0.58 -16.98
N ASN A 170 28.36 -0.35 -16.42
CA ASN A 170 28.62 -0.92 -15.09
C ASN A 170 28.91 -2.42 -15.11
N ARG A 171 28.36 -3.17 -16.07
CA ARG A 171 28.44 -4.65 -16.12
C ARG A 171 29.87 -5.22 -16.14
N HIS A 172 30.85 -4.41 -16.53
CA HIS A 172 32.28 -4.77 -16.60
C HIS A 172 33.14 -4.01 -15.58
N LEU A 173 32.54 -3.22 -14.67
CA LEU A 173 33.30 -2.50 -13.64
C LEU A 173 33.86 -3.49 -12.62
N THR A 174 35.16 -3.40 -12.38
CA THR A 174 35.84 -4.17 -11.34
C THR A 174 35.23 -3.84 -9.98
N GLN A 175 34.70 -4.86 -9.31
CA GLN A 175 34.10 -4.74 -8.00
C GLN A 175 35.16 -4.90 -6.90
N PRO A 176 35.02 -4.20 -5.76
CA PRO A 176 35.87 -4.44 -4.59
C PRO A 176 35.69 -5.88 -4.09
N ASP A 177 36.73 -6.44 -3.48
CA ASP A 177 36.64 -7.79 -2.93
C ASP A 177 35.67 -7.80 -1.74
N THR A 178 34.64 -8.65 -1.80
CA THR A 178 33.63 -8.75 -0.73
C THR A 178 34.10 -9.67 0.40
N ALA A 179 35.27 -10.32 0.26
CA ALA A 179 35.83 -11.18 1.28
C ALA A 179 36.53 -10.36 2.40
N PRO A 180 36.24 -10.62 3.69
CA PRO A 180 37.12 -10.13 4.74
C PRO A 180 38.52 -10.72 4.52
N PRO A 181 39.60 -9.96 4.78
CA PRO A 181 40.95 -10.49 4.67
C PRO A 181 41.05 -11.74 5.55
N ALA A 182 41.43 -12.88 4.95
CA ALA A 182 41.63 -14.11 5.69
C ALA A 182 42.57 -13.84 6.88
N PRO A 183 42.28 -14.35 8.10
CA PRO A 183 43.23 -14.24 9.19
C PRO A 183 44.50 -14.99 8.77
N ASN A 184 45.60 -14.24 8.69
CA ASN A 184 46.93 -14.75 8.34
C ASN A 184 47.24 -15.97 9.23
N SER A 185 47.49 -17.13 8.60
CA SER A 185 47.93 -18.35 9.30
C SER A 185 49.39 -18.25 9.72
#